data_AF-A0AA97H4K4-F1
#
_entry.id   AF-A0AA97H4K4-F1
#
_cell.length_a   1.000
_cell.length_b   1.000
_cell.length_c   1.000
_cell.angle_alpha   90.00
_cell.angle_beta   90.00
_cell.angle_gamma   90.00
#
_symmetry.space_group_name_H-M   'P 1'
#
loop_
_entity.id
_entity.type
_entity.pdbx_description
1 polymer ?
#
loop_
_entity_poly.entity_id
_entity_poly.type
_entity_poly.pdbx_seq_one_letter_code
_entity_poly.pdbx_strand_id
1 'polypeptide(L)'
;MKKNFPTIVQITILSLYLIFLAGAIVRMTGSGMGCPDWPKCFGYYIPPTSEEEITWKPSSVFEEGMIIIKNKELFVAKQDLKTGMEFNAENWETYTKHDYAKFNKYHTWTEYINRLVSVVAGFVFLFLIAGAYQFRREKKIIPILAFTAFFLMLFEALARKNSCRYQPNPCNHNYSYGRWTHHHCPFIEITICGF
;
A
#
# COMPACT_ATOMS: atom_id res chain seq x y z
N MET A 1 -14.15 -30.60 5.12
CA MET A 1 -13.21 -29.91 4.22
C MET A 1 -12.02 -30.77 3.83
N LYS A 2 -11.70 -31.88 4.52
CA LYS A 2 -10.55 -32.75 4.19
C LYS A 2 -10.42 -33.17 2.72
N LYS A 3 -11.51 -33.60 2.06
CA LYS A 3 -11.49 -33.97 0.63
C LYS A 3 -11.11 -32.80 -0.30
N ASN A 4 -11.45 -31.57 0.09
CA ASN A 4 -11.21 -30.35 -0.68
C ASN A 4 -9.94 -29.62 -0.21
N PHE A 5 -9.20 -30.16 0.76
CA PHE A 5 -7.98 -29.56 1.28
C PHE A 5 -6.90 -29.38 0.21
N PRO A 6 -6.67 -30.33 -0.73
CA PRO A 6 -5.73 -30.12 -1.83
C PRO A 6 -6.08 -28.90 -2.69
N THR A 7 -7.37 -28.66 -2.95
CA THR A 7 -7.84 -27.49 -3.70
C THR A 7 -7.56 -26.19 -2.95
N ILE A 8 -7.77 -26.16 -1.62
CA ILE A 8 -7.44 -24.99 -0.79
C ILE A 8 -5.94 -24.68 -0.85
N VAL A 9 -5.09 -25.72 -0.81
CA VAL A 9 -3.63 -25.57 -0.94
C VAL A 9 -3.25 -25.04 -2.34
N GLN A 10 -3.86 -25.55 -3.41
CA GLN A 10 -3.63 -25.05 -4.77
C GLN A 10 -4.02 -23.58 -4.93
N ILE A 11 -5.19 -23.19 -4.39
CA ILE A 11 -5.63 -21.78 -4.38
C ILE A 11 -4.64 -20.92 -3.58
N THR A 12 -4.13 -21.42 -2.46
CA THR A 12 -3.14 -20.69 -1.65
C THR A 12 -1.84 -20.45 -2.42
N ILE A 13 -1.30 -21.49 -3.07
CA ILE A 13 -0.10 -21.38 -3.91
C ILE A 13 -0.32 -20.41 -5.07
N LEU A 14 -1.48 -20.47 -5.74
CA LEU A 14 -1.82 -19.52 -6.79
C LEU A 14 -1.89 -18.09 -6.26
N SER A 15 -2.51 -17.88 -5.09
CA SER A 15 -2.62 -16.55 -4.47
C SER A 15 -1.26 -15.96 -4.11
N LEU A 16 -0.34 -16.77 -3.60
CA LEU A 16 1.05 -16.38 -3.36
C LEU A 16 1.72 -15.91 -4.65
N TYR A 17 1.63 -16.70 -5.73
CA TYR A 17 2.20 -16.34 -7.02
C TYR A 17 1.67 -15.00 -7.54
N LEU A 18 0.37 -14.73 -7.39
CA LEU A 18 -0.25 -13.46 -7.77
C LEU A 18 0.28 -12.27 -6.95
N ILE A 19 0.49 -12.43 -5.63
CA ILE A 19 1.11 -11.37 -4.81
C ILE A 19 2.52 -11.06 -5.31
N PHE A 20 3.34 -12.09 -5.53
CA PHE A 20 4.70 -11.93 -6.02
C PHE A 20 4.75 -11.19 -7.36
N LEU A 21 3.85 -11.52 -8.29
CA LEU A 21 3.74 -10.83 -9.58
C LEU A 21 3.27 -9.38 -9.43
N ALA A 22 2.20 -9.14 -8.65
CA ALA A 22 1.68 -7.80 -8.42
C ALA A 22 2.75 -6.90 -7.80
N GLY A 23 3.50 -7.42 -6.84
CA GLY A 23 4.58 -6.68 -6.20
C GLY A 23 5.76 -6.41 -7.13
N ALA A 24 6.12 -7.38 -7.98
CA ALA A 24 7.12 -7.18 -9.03
C ALA A 24 6.71 -6.07 -10.00
N ILE A 25 5.42 -6.00 -10.39
CA ILE A 25 4.90 -4.93 -11.26
C ILE A 25 5.01 -3.56 -10.59
N VAL A 26 4.58 -3.43 -9.33
CA VAL A 26 4.69 -2.18 -8.56
C VAL A 26 6.14 -1.70 -8.49
N ARG A 27 7.09 -2.63 -8.28
CA ARG A 27 8.51 -2.33 -8.27
C ARG A 27 9.03 -1.86 -9.63
N MET A 28 8.75 -2.61 -10.69
CA MET A 28 9.24 -2.30 -12.04
C MET A 28 8.68 -0.98 -12.56
N THR A 29 7.47 -0.62 -12.14
CA THR A 29 6.82 0.64 -12.50
C THR A 29 7.18 1.80 -11.58
N GLY A 30 7.88 1.57 -10.47
CA GLY A 30 8.16 2.61 -9.47
C GLY A 30 6.90 3.14 -8.77
N SER A 31 5.82 2.35 -8.75
CA SER A 31 4.50 2.78 -8.25
C SER A 31 4.33 2.67 -6.75
N GLY A 32 5.34 2.23 -5.99
CA GLY A 32 5.22 1.93 -4.55
C GLY A 32 4.96 3.13 -3.62
N MET A 33 4.79 4.34 -4.17
CA MET A 33 4.46 5.57 -3.45
C MET A 33 3.28 6.32 -4.10
N GLY A 34 2.50 5.66 -4.96
CA GLY A 34 1.32 6.24 -5.60
C GLY A 34 0.17 6.49 -4.63
N CYS A 35 0.11 5.79 -3.50
CA CYS A 35 -0.98 5.88 -2.54
C CYS A 35 -0.48 6.22 -1.11
N PRO A 36 -0.77 7.43 -0.60
CA PRO A 36 -0.22 7.91 0.67
C PRO A 36 -0.73 7.14 1.90
N ASP A 37 -1.96 6.62 1.86
CA ASP A 37 -2.55 5.89 2.98
C ASP A 37 -3.25 4.60 2.52
N TRP A 38 -3.60 3.75 3.48
CA TRP A 38 -4.45 2.56 3.30
C TRP A 38 -5.25 2.36 4.59
N PRO A 39 -6.54 1.98 4.55
CA PRO A 39 -7.33 1.43 3.43
C PRO A 39 -7.87 2.45 2.43
N LYS A 40 -7.86 3.74 2.79
CA LYS A 40 -8.25 4.84 1.90
C LYS A 40 -7.03 5.38 1.17
N CYS A 41 -7.16 5.68 -0.12
CA CYS A 41 -6.16 6.34 -0.93
C CYS A 41 -6.56 7.81 -1.14
N PHE A 42 -5.73 8.76 -0.69
CA PHE A 42 -6.08 10.19 -0.67
C PHE A 42 -7.38 10.50 0.11
N GLY A 43 -7.74 9.64 1.07
CA GLY A 43 -9.00 9.74 1.83
C GLY A 43 -10.22 9.12 1.13
N TYR A 44 -10.08 8.62 -0.10
CA TYR A 44 -11.12 7.91 -0.84
C TYR A 44 -10.96 6.39 -0.72
N TYR A 45 -12.07 5.64 -0.64
CA TYR A 45 -12.02 4.18 -0.71
C TYR A 45 -11.72 3.66 -2.12
N ILE A 46 -12.14 4.41 -3.13
CA ILE A 46 -11.82 4.14 -4.53
C ILE A 46 -10.82 5.21 -4.95
N PRO A 47 -9.61 4.86 -5.43
CA PRO A 47 -8.61 5.86 -5.76
C PRO A 47 -9.11 6.79 -6.87
N PRO A 48 -8.75 8.08 -6.79
CA PRO A 48 -9.18 9.07 -7.76
C PRO A 48 -8.71 8.73 -9.18
N THR A 49 -9.48 9.13 -10.18
CA THR A 49 -9.16 8.84 -11.58
C THR A 49 -8.54 10.02 -12.32
N SER A 50 -8.59 11.20 -11.71
CA SER A 50 -8.07 12.46 -12.24
C SER A 50 -7.42 13.29 -11.14
N GLU A 51 -6.43 14.10 -11.51
CA GLU A 51 -5.76 15.04 -10.58
C GLU A 51 -6.73 16.12 -10.08
N GLU A 52 -7.76 16.40 -10.87
CA GLU A 52 -8.79 17.38 -10.58
C GLU A 52 -9.67 17.05 -9.38
N GLU A 53 -9.80 15.77 -9.02
CA GLU A 53 -10.58 15.31 -7.87
C GLU A 53 -9.86 15.60 -6.54
N ILE A 54 -8.53 15.62 -6.58
CA ILE A 54 -7.66 15.84 -5.41
C ILE A 54 -7.03 17.23 -5.40
N THR A 55 -7.27 18.05 -6.42
CA THR A 55 -6.84 19.45 -6.42
C THR A 55 -7.89 20.29 -5.73
N TRP A 56 -7.45 21.27 -4.95
CA TRP A 56 -8.39 22.21 -4.32
C TRP A 56 -9.21 22.97 -5.39
N LYS A 57 -10.54 22.93 -5.27
CA LYS A 57 -11.48 23.69 -6.10
C LYS A 57 -12.51 24.41 -5.23
N PRO A 58 -13.06 25.56 -5.65
CA PRO A 58 -14.11 26.24 -4.93
C PRO A 58 -15.44 25.47 -5.04
N SER A 59 -16.29 25.54 -4.00
CA SER A 59 -17.60 24.88 -3.92
C SER A 59 -17.60 23.35 -4.00
N SER A 60 -16.47 22.69 -3.75
CA SER A 60 -16.38 21.23 -3.62
C SER A 60 -16.59 20.80 -2.17
N VAL A 61 -17.07 19.57 -2.00
CA VAL A 61 -17.30 18.96 -0.68
C VAL A 61 -16.15 18.01 -0.39
N PHE A 62 -15.52 18.17 0.77
CA PHE A 62 -14.50 17.27 1.29
C PHE A 62 -14.92 16.75 2.66
N GLU A 63 -14.77 15.45 2.87
CA GLU A 63 -14.97 14.82 4.17
C GLU A 63 -13.67 14.87 4.99
N GLU A 64 -13.80 14.69 6.31
CA GLU A 64 -12.67 14.55 7.22
C GLU A 64 -11.68 13.46 6.73
N GLY A 65 -10.40 13.82 6.70
CA GLY A 65 -9.33 12.92 6.27
C GLY A 65 -9.09 12.85 4.75
N MET A 66 -9.86 13.58 3.93
CA MET A 66 -9.55 13.73 2.50
C MET A 66 -8.28 14.54 2.28
N ILE A 67 -7.45 14.08 1.34
CA ILE A 67 -6.16 14.69 1.03
C ILE A 67 -6.25 15.46 -0.28
N ILE A 68 -5.84 16.72 -0.25
CA ILE A 68 -5.74 17.57 -1.43
C ILE A 68 -4.28 17.92 -1.74
N ILE A 69 -4.00 18.19 -3.01
CA ILE A 69 -2.72 18.70 -3.48
C ILE A 69 -2.86 20.19 -3.76
N LYS A 70 -1.98 21.00 -3.16
CA LYS A 70 -1.87 22.44 -3.45
C LYS A 70 -0.42 22.88 -3.37
N ASN A 71 0.06 23.60 -4.38
CA ASN A 71 1.44 24.13 -4.43
C ASN A 71 2.54 23.07 -4.21
N LYS A 72 2.32 21.83 -4.66
CA LYS A 72 3.21 20.67 -4.43
C LYS A 72 3.34 20.24 -2.96
N GLU A 73 2.37 20.61 -2.13
CA GLU A 73 2.22 20.10 -0.77
C GLU A 73 0.89 19.36 -0.64
N LEU A 74 0.85 18.40 0.27
CA LEU A 74 -0.34 17.62 0.60
C LEU A 74 -1.01 18.20 1.85
N PHE A 75 -2.32 18.41 1.78
CA PHE A 75 -3.11 18.89 2.91
C PHE A 75 -4.24 17.92 3.21
N VAL A 76 -4.56 17.72 4.49
CA VAL A 76 -5.66 16.88 4.96
C VAL A 76 -6.78 17.75 5.51
N ALA A 77 -8.03 17.44 5.17
CA ALA A 77 -9.20 18.06 5.75
C ALA A 77 -9.37 17.67 7.22
N LYS A 78 -9.50 18.67 8.11
CA LYS A 78 -9.72 18.45 9.56
C LYS A 78 -11.14 18.02 9.90
N GLN A 79 -12.11 18.38 9.06
CA GLN A 79 -13.54 18.17 9.28
C GLN A 79 -14.29 18.16 7.95
N ASP A 80 -15.55 17.75 7.97
CA ASP A 80 -16.43 17.83 6.80
C ASP A 80 -16.65 19.29 6.41
N LEU A 81 -16.25 19.66 5.19
CA LEU A 81 -16.29 21.05 4.75
C LEU A 81 -16.68 21.19 3.29
N LYS A 82 -17.44 22.25 3.01
CA LYS A 82 -17.68 22.74 1.66
C LYS A 82 -16.76 23.94 1.42
N THR A 83 -15.92 23.88 0.39
CA THR A 83 -14.95 24.94 0.12
C THR A 83 -15.66 26.22 -0.33
N GLY A 84 -15.19 27.36 0.17
CA GLY A 84 -15.61 28.68 -0.29
C GLY A 84 -14.95 29.07 -1.62
N MET A 85 -15.05 30.35 -1.96
CA MET A 85 -14.34 30.92 -3.13
C MET A 85 -12.83 31.02 -2.92
N GLU A 86 -12.39 31.11 -1.66
CA GLU A 86 -10.99 31.20 -1.27
C GLU A 86 -10.56 30.04 -0.37
N PHE A 87 -9.27 29.76 -0.36
CA PHE A 87 -8.68 28.72 0.45
C PHE A 87 -8.49 29.20 1.89
N ASN A 88 -9.28 28.67 2.83
CA ASN A 88 -9.09 28.89 4.26
C ASN A 88 -8.13 27.84 4.83
N ALA A 89 -6.93 28.25 5.25
CA ALA A 89 -5.90 27.36 5.80
C ALA A 89 -6.28 26.73 7.16
N GLU A 90 -7.21 27.30 7.92
CA GLU A 90 -7.60 26.77 9.24
C GLU A 90 -8.26 25.39 9.13
N ASN A 91 -8.92 25.13 8.00
CA ASN A 91 -9.64 23.90 7.70
C ASN A 91 -8.73 22.72 7.31
N TRP A 92 -7.43 22.98 7.13
CA TRP A 92 -6.47 22.02 6.57
C TRP A 92 -5.27 21.81 7.50
N GLU A 93 -4.71 20.62 7.47
CA GLU A 93 -3.43 20.29 8.10
C GLU A 93 -2.42 19.82 7.06
N THR A 94 -1.15 20.18 7.22
CA THR A 94 -0.10 19.67 6.34
C THR A 94 0.10 18.18 6.57
N TYR A 95 0.06 17.41 5.50
CA TYR A 95 0.31 15.97 5.54
C TYR A 95 1.81 15.71 5.47
N THR A 96 2.41 15.31 6.59
CA THR A 96 3.87 15.12 6.71
C THR A 96 4.36 13.70 6.47
N LYS A 97 3.46 12.74 6.26
CA LYS A 97 3.85 11.31 6.13
C LYS A 97 4.48 10.99 4.78
N HIS A 98 4.16 11.76 3.73
CA HIS A 98 4.70 11.58 2.38
C HIS A 98 4.93 12.93 1.70
N ASP A 99 6.06 13.06 1.00
CA ASP A 99 6.55 14.31 0.39
C ASP A 99 6.35 14.36 -1.14
N TYR A 100 5.65 13.38 -1.71
CA TYR A 100 5.45 13.30 -3.16
C TYR A 100 4.08 13.88 -3.56
N ALA A 101 4.10 15.09 -4.10
CA ALA A 101 2.89 15.80 -4.53
C ALA A 101 2.58 15.68 -6.03
N LYS A 102 3.22 14.74 -6.75
CA LYS A 102 2.95 14.52 -8.17
C LYS A 102 1.99 13.34 -8.33
N PHE A 103 0.73 13.65 -8.58
CA PHE A 103 -0.29 12.64 -8.83
C PHE A 103 -0.09 11.94 -10.17
N ASN A 104 -0.28 10.62 -10.18
CA ASN A 104 -0.38 9.84 -11.39
C ASN A 104 -1.39 8.72 -11.17
N LYS A 105 -2.44 8.70 -12.01
CA LYS A 105 -3.49 7.68 -11.98
C LYS A 105 -2.94 6.26 -12.02
N TYR A 106 -2.00 5.98 -12.93
CA TYR A 106 -1.49 4.62 -13.12
C TYR A 106 -0.70 4.13 -11.90
N HIS A 107 0.17 4.98 -11.33
CA HIS A 107 0.91 4.64 -10.12
C HIS A 107 -0.03 4.42 -8.92
N THR A 108 -1.03 5.30 -8.76
CA THR A 108 -2.02 5.19 -7.69
C THR A 108 -2.81 3.88 -7.76
N TRP A 109 -3.34 3.55 -8.93
CA TRP A 109 -4.16 2.35 -9.13
C TRP A 109 -3.36 1.06 -9.04
N THR A 110 -2.15 1.02 -9.60
CA THR A 110 -1.28 -0.17 -9.53
C THR A 110 -0.90 -0.50 -8.09
N GLU A 111 -0.61 0.50 -7.27
CA GLU A 111 -0.33 0.28 -5.85
C GLU A 111 -1.58 -0.14 -5.07
N TYR A 112 -2.72 0.51 -5.31
CA TYR A 112 -3.99 0.18 -4.67
C TYR A 112 -4.40 -1.28 -4.93
N ILE A 113 -4.27 -1.75 -6.18
CA ILE A 113 -4.56 -3.13 -6.57
C ILE A 113 -3.62 -4.11 -5.87
N ASN A 114 -2.31 -3.81 -5.81
CA ASN A 114 -1.35 -4.67 -5.11
C ASN A 114 -1.69 -4.82 -3.61
N ARG A 115 -2.06 -3.71 -2.95
CA ARG A 115 -2.52 -3.71 -1.55
C ARG A 115 -3.78 -4.55 -1.38
N LEU A 116 -4.75 -4.44 -2.31
CA LEU A 116 -5.99 -5.24 -2.30
C LEU A 116 -5.73 -6.74 -2.49
N VAL A 117 -4.88 -7.13 -3.45
CA VAL A 117 -4.49 -8.53 -3.70
C VAL A 117 -3.86 -9.14 -2.46
N SER A 118 -3.01 -8.39 -1.75
CA SER A 118 -2.37 -8.84 -0.51
C SER A 118 -3.40 -9.11 0.60
N VAL A 119 -4.43 -8.26 0.74
CA VAL A 119 -5.54 -8.47 1.70
C VAL A 119 -6.36 -9.72 1.34
N VAL A 120 -6.71 -9.89 0.07
CA VAL A 120 -7.45 -11.07 -0.42
C VAL A 120 -6.67 -12.35 -0.15
N ALA A 121 -5.37 -12.36 -0.41
CA ALA A 121 -4.51 -13.50 -0.10
C ALA A 121 -4.46 -13.80 1.41
N GLY A 122 -4.45 -12.78 2.28
CA GLY A 122 -4.57 -12.96 3.73
C GLY A 122 -5.80 -13.78 4.11
N PHE A 123 -6.97 -13.51 3.50
CA PHE A 123 -8.18 -14.31 3.70
C PHE A 123 -8.02 -15.75 3.19
N VAL A 124 -7.36 -15.97 2.05
CA VAL A 124 -7.06 -17.32 1.54
C VAL A 124 -6.24 -18.13 2.55
N PHE A 125 -5.24 -17.53 3.19
CA PHE A 125 -4.46 -18.20 4.23
C PHE A 125 -5.26 -18.47 5.52
N LEU A 126 -6.22 -17.62 5.88
CA LEU A 126 -7.13 -17.92 6.99
C LEU A 126 -7.98 -19.17 6.69
N PHE A 127 -8.45 -19.33 5.45
CA PHE A 127 -9.10 -20.56 5.00
C PHE A 127 -8.16 -21.76 5.00
N LEU A 128 -6.88 -21.58 4.63
CA LEU A 128 -5.87 -22.63 4.73
C LEU A 128 -5.68 -23.09 6.18
N ILE A 129 -5.58 -22.17 7.15
CA ILE A 129 -5.48 -22.50 8.59
C ILE A 129 -6.72 -23.25 9.06
N ALA A 130 -7.92 -22.76 8.71
CA ALA A 130 -9.18 -23.41 9.08
C ALA A 130 -9.28 -24.84 8.49
N GLY A 131 -8.84 -25.01 7.24
CA GLY A 131 -8.70 -26.32 6.58
C GLY A 131 -7.71 -27.23 7.28
N ALA A 132 -6.53 -26.70 7.60
CA ALA A 132 -5.43 -27.42 8.25
C ALA A 132 -5.77 -27.88 9.67
N TYR A 133 -6.60 -27.11 10.39
CA TYR A 133 -7.05 -27.45 11.75
C TYR A 133 -7.83 -28.77 11.80
N GLN A 134 -8.48 -29.20 10.70
CA GLN A 134 -9.16 -30.49 10.62
C GLN A 134 -8.21 -31.69 10.75
N PHE A 135 -6.91 -31.50 10.50
CA PHE A 135 -5.88 -32.54 10.59
C PHE A 135 -5.15 -32.58 11.94
N ARG A 136 -5.55 -31.73 12.92
CA ARG A 136 -4.89 -31.61 14.24
C ARG A 136 -4.79 -32.91 15.04
N ARG A 137 -5.69 -33.88 14.79
CA ARG A 137 -5.70 -35.18 15.46
C ARG A 137 -4.89 -36.26 14.75
N GLU A 138 -4.63 -36.11 13.46
CA GLU A 138 -3.92 -37.10 12.63
C GLU A 138 -2.45 -36.72 12.45
N LYS A 139 -2.19 -35.49 11.99
CA LYS A 139 -0.86 -34.97 11.68
C LYS A 139 -0.77 -33.54 12.18
N LYS A 140 -0.24 -33.37 13.41
CA LYS A 140 -0.07 -32.05 14.06
C LYS A 140 0.84 -31.10 13.26
N ILE A 141 1.70 -31.63 12.39
CA ILE A 141 2.60 -30.82 11.56
C ILE A 141 1.85 -29.92 10.56
N ILE A 142 0.71 -30.36 10.02
CA ILE A 142 -0.06 -29.61 9.00
C ILE A 142 -0.59 -28.27 9.56
N PRO A 143 -1.33 -28.23 10.69
CA PRO A 143 -1.78 -26.97 11.27
C PRO A 143 -0.63 -26.08 11.77
N ILE A 144 0.48 -26.66 12.23
CA ILE A 144 1.67 -25.88 12.62
C ILE A 144 2.25 -25.16 11.39
N LEU A 145 2.45 -25.87 10.28
CA LEU A 145 2.97 -25.27 9.05
C LEU A 145 2.05 -24.17 8.51
N ALA A 146 0.74 -24.39 8.50
CA ALA A 146 -0.22 -23.37 8.05
C ALA A 146 -0.19 -22.11 8.92
N PHE A 147 -0.08 -22.28 10.24
CA PHE A 147 0.01 -21.16 11.17
C PHE A 147 1.34 -20.39 11.02
N THR A 148 2.46 -21.12 10.91
CA THR A 148 3.78 -20.52 10.65
C THR A 148 3.79 -19.75 9.33
N ALA A 149 3.22 -20.31 8.25
CA ALA A 149 3.18 -19.65 6.95
C ALA A 149 2.36 -18.35 6.99
N PHE A 150 1.21 -18.35 7.67
CA PHE A 150 0.42 -17.12 7.87
C PHE A 150 1.18 -16.06 8.67
N PHE A 151 1.88 -16.47 9.74
CA PHE A 151 2.64 -15.53 10.56
C PHE A 151 3.84 -14.93 9.80
N LEU A 152 4.53 -15.73 8.98
CA LEU A 152 5.59 -15.24 8.10
C LEU A 152 5.08 -14.19 7.10
N MET A 153 3.95 -14.46 6.45
CA MET A 153 3.33 -13.50 5.54
C MET A 153 2.90 -12.21 6.26
N LEU A 154 2.39 -12.29 7.49
CA LEU A 154 2.06 -11.10 8.28
C LEU A 154 3.31 -10.28 8.61
N PHE A 155 4.40 -10.95 8.95
CA PHE A 155 5.69 -10.29 9.21
C PHE A 155 6.21 -9.56 7.96
N GLU A 156 6.13 -10.18 6.79
CA GLU A 156 6.49 -9.56 5.51
C GLU A 156 5.65 -8.30 5.21
N ALA A 157 4.33 -8.36 5.45
CA ALA A 157 3.44 -7.22 5.26
C ALA A 157 3.69 -6.05 6.24
N LEU A 158 4.07 -6.36 7.49
CA LEU A 158 4.44 -5.34 8.47
C LEU A 158 5.79 -4.70 8.15
N ALA A 159 6.77 -5.51 7.73
CA ALA A 159 8.06 -5.01 7.28
C ALA A 159 7.90 -4.03 6.11
N ARG A 160 7.08 -4.39 5.11
CA ARG A 160 6.71 -3.54 3.97
C ARG A 160 6.24 -2.14 4.38
N LYS A 161 5.28 -2.06 5.31
CA LYS A 161 4.71 -0.79 5.78
C LYS A 161 5.72 0.12 6.46
N ASN A 162 6.68 -0.45 7.18
CA ASN A 162 7.67 0.32 7.92
C ASN A 162 8.79 0.83 7.02
N SER A 163 9.20 0.05 6.01
CA SER A 163 10.23 0.47 5.04
C SER A 163 9.75 1.61 4.14
N CYS A 164 8.51 1.59 3.63
CA CYS A 164 8.02 2.68 2.77
C CYS A 164 7.84 4.03 3.49
N ARG A 165 7.68 4.02 4.83
CA ARG A 165 7.55 5.25 5.62
C ARG A 165 8.86 6.02 5.80
N TYR A 166 9.98 5.42 5.41
CA TYR A 166 11.32 5.98 5.61
C TYR A 166 12.04 6.34 4.31
N GLN A 167 11.32 6.45 3.18
CA GLN A 167 11.90 6.84 1.89
C GLN A 167 11.85 8.36 1.70
N PRO A 168 12.90 9.14 2.01
CA PRO A 168 13.10 10.43 1.37
C PRO A 168 13.40 10.20 -0.11
N ASN A 169 12.84 11.03 -0.98
CA ASN A 169 13.01 11.01 -2.44
C ASN A 169 14.46 10.64 -2.87
N PRO A 170 14.74 9.44 -3.41
CA PRO A 170 16.09 9.13 -3.91
C PRO A 170 16.40 9.78 -5.26
N CYS A 171 15.42 10.46 -5.87
CA CYS A 171 15.51 11.01 -7.23
C CYS A 171 15.18 12.51 -7.32
N ASN A 172 15.31 13.28 -6.23
CA ASN A 172 15.30 14.74 -6.34
C ASN A 172 16.75 15.23 -6.46
N HIS A 173 17.14 15.64 -7.66
CA HIS A 173 18.42 16.29 -7.91
C HIS A 173 18.52 17.55 -7.04
N ASN A 174 19.41 17.53 -6.05
CA ASN A 174 20.21 18.65 -5.49
C ASN A 174 20.40 18.49 -3.98
N TYR A 175 21.35 17.65 -3.55
CA TYR A 175 22.03 17.82 -2.28
C TYR A 175 23.52 17.53 -2.45
N SER A 176 24.29 18.61 -2.56
CA SER A 176 25.75 18.60 -2.41
C SER A 176 26.09 18.46 -0.94
N TYR A 177 26.54 17.28 -0.51
CA TYR A 177 27.59 17.13 0.51
C TYR A 177 28.20 15.73 0.41
N GLY A 178 29.49 15.66 0.09
CA GLY A 178 30.41 14.61 0.51
C GLY A 178 30.19 13.18 -0.03
N ARG A 179 30.84 12.89 -1.16
CA ARG A 179 31.51 11.59 -1.45
C ARG A 179 30.71 10.33 -1.10
N TRP A 180 29.79 9.93 -1.97
CA TRP A 180 29.47 8.51 -2.20
C TRP A 180 29.62 8.20 -3.68
N THR A 181 30.66 7.43 -3.97
CA THR A 181 31.03 6.93 -5.30
C THR A 181 29.98 5.96 -5.82
N HIS A 182 29.55 6.16 -7.08
CA HIS A 182 28.88 5.20 -7.96
C HIS A 182 27.66 4.42 -7.41
N HIS A 183 26.46 4.92 -7.77
CA HIS A 183 25.36 4.14 -8.36
C HIS A 183 25.00 2.78 -7.75
N HIS A 184 24.62 2.73 -6.47
CA HIS A 184 23.69 1.71 -6.01
C HIS A 184 22.69 2.32 -5.02
N CYS A 185 21.49 2.64 -5.53
CA CYS A 185 20.30 2.70 -4.70
C CYS A 185 20.19 1.31 -4.04
N PRO A 186 20.17 1.18 -2.70
CA PRO A 186 20.24 -0.12 -2.05
C PRO A 186 19.05 -0.96 -2.51
N PHE A 187 19.37 -1.99 -3.31
CA PHE A 187 18.41 -2.87 -3.97
C PHE A 187 17.45 -3.54 -2.96
N ILE A 188 17.84 -3.59 -1.69
CA ILE A 188 17.11 -4.15 -0.55
C ILE A 188 15.92 -3.27 -0.11
N GLU A 189 16.04 -1.93 -0.10
CA GLU A 189 14.94 -1.05 0.34
C GLU A 189 13.82 -0.98 -0.71
N ILE A 190 14.19 -0.99 -1.99
CA ILE A 190 13.24 -1.09 -3.12
C ILE A 190 12.56 -2.47 -3.18
N THR A 191 13.21 -3.52 -2.65
CA THR A 191 12.61 -4.87 -2.58
C THR A 191 11.43 -4.91 -1.60
N ILE A 192 11.52 -4.18 -0.48
CA ILE A 192 10.53 -4.27 0.59
C ILE A 192 9.31 -3.40 0.33
N CYS A 193 9.45 -2.29 -0.42
CA CYS A 193 8.32 -1.40 -0.70
C CYS A 193 7.44 -1.84 -1.89
N GLY A 194 7.95 -2.75 -2.73
CA GLY A 194 7.24 -3.29 -3.88
C GLY A 194 6.49 -4.60 -3.60
N PHE A 195 6.95 -5.43 -2.66
CA PHE A 195 6.30 -6.72 -2.35
C PHE A 195 4.99 -6.52 -1.65
#